data_AF-A0A966BEX7-F1
#
_entry.id   AF-A0A966BEX7-F1
#
_cell.length_a   1.000
_cell.length_b   1.000
_cell.length_c   1.000
_cell.angle_alpha   90.00
_cell.angle_beta   90.00
_cell.angle_gamma   90.00
#
_symmetry.space_group_name_H-M   'P 1'
#
loop_
_entity.id
_entity.type
_entity.pdbx_description
1 polymer ?
#
loop_
_entity_poly.entity_id
_entity_poly.type
_entity_poly.pdbx_seq_one_letter_code
_entity_poly.pdbx_strand_id
1 'polypeptide(L)'
;MKKMTWVCATFEVQDKKNELKAQELLSSLLMDAGGVAVAHDCVSVLCFVEALEAMEAAVVAQWKFQGSQSEAKARIGIHIGDLSTALELVFVTNGNQIIFTEEIDIATNGMLDARLLGNFKLSDSEPVRQLWLSTDSRPKIDARPVRLHEQR
;
A
#
# COMPACT_ATOMS: atom_id res chain seq x y z
N MET A 1 16.79 -13.91 -11.68
CA MET A 1 15.45 -14.16 -11.07
C MET A 1 14.61 -12.92 -11.28
N LYS A 2 13.34 -13.05 -11.72
CA LYS A 2 12.41 -11.91 -11.66
C LYS A 2 12.24 -11.53 -10.19
N LYS A 3 12.31 -10.23 -9.88
CA LYS A 3 11.98 -9.70 -8.55
C LYS A 3 10.46 -9.81 -8.38
N MET A 4 10.02 -10.22 -7.18
CA MET A 4 8.60 -10.24 -6.86
C MET A 4 8.12 -8.82 -6.54
N THR A 5 6.85 -8.56 -6.82
CA THR A 5 6.17 -7.37 -6.36
C THR A 5 5.34 -7.71 -5.13
N TRP A 6 5.59 -7.00 -4.04
CA TRP A 6 4.90 -7.19 -2.77
C TRP A 6 3.84 -6.12 -2.58
N VAL A 7 2.64 -6.55 -2.20
CA VAL A 7 1.54 -5.70 -1.75
C VAL A 7 1.29 -6.01 -0.28
N CYS A 8 1.56 -5.03 0.57
CA CYS A 8 1.27 -5.09 2.00
C CYS A 8 0.08 -4.19 2.28
N ALA A 9 -0.95 -4.73 2.93
CA ALA A 9 -2.17 -4.00 3.23
C ALA A 9 -2.59 -4.16 4.70
N THR A 10 -2.94 -3.04 5.32
CA THR A 10 -3.60 -2.97 6.63
C THR A 10 -4.65 -1.87 6.58
N PHE A 11 -5.22 -1.48 7.71
CA PHE A 11 -6.19 -0.41 7.77
C PHE A 11 -6.05 0.40 9.05
N GLU A 12 -6.52 1.63 8.99
CA GLU A 12 -6.78 2.49 10.14
C GLU A 12 -8.22 2.28 10.60
N VAL A 13 -8.45 1.99 11.88
CA VAL A 13 -9.79 1.90 12.49
C VAL A 13 -10.01 3.02 13.50
N GLN A 14 -11.23 3.58 13.49
CA GLN A 14 -11.70 4.45 14.57
C GLN A 14 -12.34 3.66 15.73
N ASP A 15 -12.93 2.48 15.45
CA ASP A 15 -13.47 1.53 16.44
C ASP A 15 -12.91 0.12 16.17
N LYS A 16 -12.45 -0.55 17.22
CA LYS A 16 -11.85 -1.90 17.13
C LYS A 16 -12.86 -3.00 16.82
N LYS A 17 -14.16 -2.69 16.90
CA LYS A 17 -15.22 -3.62 16.51
C LYS A 17 -15.10 -3.87 15.00
N ASN A 18 -14.72 -5.09 14.63
CA ASN A 18 -14.54 -5.58 13.25
C ASN A 18 -13.12 -5.52 12.66
N GLU A 19 -12.06 -5.34 13.46
CA GLU A 19 -10.67 -5.42 12.97
C GLU A 19 -10.39 -6.70 12.16
N LEU A 20 -10.79 -7.87 12.69
CA LEU A 20 -10.57 -9.15 11.99
C LEU A 20 -11.28 -9.20 10.63
N LYS A 21 -12.56 -8.79 10.58
CA LYS A 21 -13.34 -8.79 9.33
C LYS A 21 -12.78 -7.82 8.29
N ALA A 22 -12.27 -6.67 8.74
CA ALA A 22 -11.61 -5.71 7.87
C ALA A 22 -10.31 -6.30 7.29
N GLN A 23 -9.50 -6.98 8.11
CA GLN A 23 -8.28 -7.63 7.66
C GLN A 23 -8.57 -8.75 6.65
N GLU A 24 -9.55 -9.61 6.96
CA GLU A 24 -10.01 -10.70 6.09
C GLU A 24 -10.55 -10.16 4.76
N LEU A 25 -11.30 -9.05 4.79
CA LEU A 25 -11.77 -8.40 3.58
C LEU A 25 -10.62 -7.88 2.72
N LEU A 26 -9.63 -7.17 3.29
CA LEU A 26 -8.48 -6.73 2.51
C LEU A 26 -7.69 -7.89 1.90
N SER A 27 -7.48 -8.96 2.68
CA SER A 27 -6.79 -10.15 2.21
C SER A 27 -7.54 -10.79 1.04
N SER A 28 -8.83 -11.04 1.20
CA SER A 28 -9.67 -11.65 0.15
C SER A 28 -9.73 -10.81 -1.12
N LEU A 29 -9.87 -9.49 -1.01
CA LEU A 29 -9.90 -8.60 -2.17
C LEU A 29 -8.62 -8.68 -3.01
N LEU A 30 -7.46 -8.81 -2.37
CA LEU A 30 -6.17 -8.90 -3.04
C LEU A 30 -5.92 -10.32 -3.59
N MET A 31 -6.42 -11.36 -2.90
CA MET A 31 -6.35 -12.75 -3.39
C MET A 31 -7.25 -12.97 -4.62
N ASP A 32 -8.46 -12.41 -4.61
CA ASP A 32 -9.39 -12.44 -5.74
C ASP A 32 -8.82 -11.75 -6.98
N ALA A 33 -7.87 -10.82 -6.79
CA ALA A 33 -7.13 -10.16 -7.85
C ALA A 33 -5.89 -10.93 -8.34
N GLY A 34 -5.69 -12.17 -7.87
CA GLY A 34 -4.60 -13.06 -8.31
C GLY A 34 -3.35 -13.03 -7.43
N GLY A 35 -3.36 -12.28 -6.31
CA GLY A 35 -2.24 -12.26 -5.38
C GLY A 35 -2.08 -13.57 -4.62
N VAL A 36 -0.84 -14.01 -4.42
CA VAL A 36 -0.53 -15.18 -3.58
C VAL A 36 -0.23 -14.70 -2.17
N ALA A 37 -1.07 -15.10 -1.22
CA ALA A 37 -0.94 -14.68 0.17
C ALA A 37 0.28 -15.32 0.86
N VAL A 38 0.97 -14.51 1.67
CA VAL A 38 2.04 -14.93 2.57
C VAL A 38 1.60 -14.64 4.01
N ALA A 39 1.78 -15.62 4.89
CA ALA A 39 1.41 -15.48 6.29
C ALA A 39 2.22 -14.36 6.95
N HIS A 40 1.51 -13.42 7.58
CA HIS A 40 2.11 -12.35 8.37
C HIS A 40 1.15 -11.92 9.48
N ASP A 41 1.69 -11.63 10.65
CA ASP A 41 0.91 -11.21 11.80
C ASP A 41 0.49 -9.74 11.58
N CYS A 42 -0.82 -9.48 11.49
CA CYS A 42 -1.44 -8.14 11.40
C CYS A 42 -1.38 -7.39 10.05
N VAL A 43 -0.78 -7.97 9.00
CA VAL A 43 -0.72 -7.35 7.67
C VAL A 43 -1.13 -8.39 6.62
N SER A 44 -1.97 -7.99 5.67
CA SER A 44 -2.26 -8.79 4.48
C SER A 44 -1.09 -8.63 3.53
N VAL A 45 -0.27 -9.67 3.43
CA VAL A 45 0.88 -9.69 2.54
C VAL A 45 0.56 -10.57 1.34
N LEU A 46 0.66 -10.01 0.14
CA LEU A 46 0.49 -10.75 -1.10
C LEU A 46 1.67 -10.48 -2.03
N CYS A 47 2.03 -11.49 -2.83
CA CYS A 47 2.99 -11.35 -3.90
C CYS A 47 2.37 -11.49 -5.28
N PHE A 48 2.94 -10.73 -6.21
CA PHE A 48 2.60 -10.69 -7.63
C PHE A 48 3.88 -10.80 -8.45
N VAL A 49 3.77 -11.38 -9.63
CA VAL A 49 4.91 -11.47 -10.56
C VAL A 49 5.12 -10.14 -11.28
N GLU A 50 4.03 -9.49 -11.70
CA GLU A 50 4.08 -8.26 -12.48
C GLU A 50 3.62 -7.05 -11.65
N ALA A 51 4.34 -5.93 -11.79
CA ALA A 51 4.06 -4.71 -11.03
C ALA A 51 2.72 -4.06 -11.39
N LEU A 52 2.32 -4.17 -12.66
CA LEU A 52 1.04 -3.65 -13.13
C LEU A 52 -0.14 -4.38 -12.48
N GLU A 53 -0.09 -5.72 -12.42
CA GLU A 53 -1.11 -6.55 -11.76
C GLU A 53 -1.22 -6.21 -10.27
N ALA A 54 -0.07 -6.05 -9.59
CA ALA A 54 -0.05 -5.65 -8.19
C ALA A 54 -0.70 -4.28 -7.95
N MET A 55 -0.43 -3.32 -8.83
CA MET A 55 -1.00 -1.98 -8.74
C MET A 55 -2.52 -1.98 -9.01
N GLU A 56 -2.97 -2.68 -10.05
CA GLU A 56 -4.39 -2.84 -10.35
C GLU A 56 -5.14 -3.51 -9.18
N ALA A 57 -4.58 -4.58 -8.63
CA ALA A 57 -5.11 -5.25 -7.45
C ALA A 57 -5.24 -4.29 -6.25
N ALA A 58 -4.20 -3.50 -5.98
CA ALA A 58 -4.22 -2.53 -4.90
C ALA A 58 -5.28 -1.44 -5.08
N VAL A 59 -5.42 -0.87 -6.29
CA VAL A 59 -6.44 0.14 -6.60
C VAL A 59 -7.84 -0.42 -6.43
N VAL A 60 -8.10 -1.62 -6.97
CA VAL A 60 -9.40 -2.28 -6.86
C VAL A 60 -9.73 -2.64 -5.41
N ALA A 61 -8.76 -3.16 -4.66
CA ALA A 61 -8.93 -3.48 -3.25
C ALA A 61 -9.24 -2.22 -2.44
N GLN A 62 -8.51 -1.13 -2.67
CA GLN A 62 -8.73 0.15 -2.02
C GLN A 62 -10.16 0.68 -2.25
N TRP A 63 -10.64 0.66 -3.49
CA TRP A 63 -12.00 1.10 -3.83
C TRP A 63 -13.08 0.22 -3.23
N LYS A 64 -12.95 -1.11 -3.33
CA LYS A 64 -13.93 -2.05 -2.78
C LYS A 64 -13.97 -1.99 -1.25
N PHE A 65 -12.81 -1.85 -0.61
CA PHE A 65 -12.71 -1.71 0.84
C PHE A 65 -13.38 -0.42 1.32
N GLN A 66 -13.07 0.72 0.70
CA GLN A 66 -13.68 2.01 1.03
C GLN A 66 -15.22 2.00 0.84
N GLY A 67 -15.73 1.29 -0.16
CA GLY A 67 -17.17 1.12 -0.36
C GLY A 67 -17.84 0.19 0.67
N SER A 68 -17.09 -0.71 1.30
CA SER A 68 -17.61 -1.74 2.20
C SER A 68 -17.42 -1.42 3.69
N GLN A 69 -16.43 -0.59 4.02
CA GLN A 69 -16.04 -0.25 5.39
C GLN A 69 -16.08 1.27 5.58
N SER A 70 -17.09 1.79 6.28
CA SER A 70 -17.20 3.24 6.53
C SER A 70 -16.24 3.75 7.61
N GLU A 71 -15.94 2.91 8.61
CA GLU A 71 -15.15 3.28 9.79
C GLU A 71 -13.67 2.88 9.70
N ALA A 72 -13.29 2.15 8.64
CA ALA A 72 -11.94 1.68 8.42
C ALA A 72 -11.39 2.22 7.09
N LYS A 73 -10.14 2.66 7.10
CA LYS A 73 -9.45 3.21 5.92
C LYS A 73 -8.25 2.35 5.57
N ALA A 74 -8.25 1.75 4.39
CA ALA A 74 -7.14 0.89 3.96
C ALA A 74 -5.85 1.67 3.78
N ARG A 75 -4.72 1.03 4.10
CA ARG A 75 -3.35 1.51 3.94
C ARG A 75 -2.62 0.47 3.12
N ILE A 76 -2.06 0.86 1.97
CA ILE A 76 -1.41 -0.09 1.06
C ILE A 76 0.00 0.39 0.71
N GLY A 77 0.99 -0.47 0.95
CA GLY A 77 2.39 -0.29 0.56
C GLY A 77 2.77 -1.28 -0.53
N ILE A 78 3.44 -0.82 -1.59
CA ILE A 78 3.85 -1.67 -2.72
C ILE A 78 5.32 -1.48 -3.07
N HIS A 79 6.05 -2.58 -3.25
CA HIS A 79 7.47 -2.53 -3.64
C HIS A 79 7.89 -3.72 -4.50
N ILE A 80 8.83 -3.49 -5.43
CA ILE A 80 9.50 -4.52 -6.23
C ILE A 80 10.84 -4.89 -5.59
N GLY A 81 10.95 -6.07 -5.00
CA GLY A 81 12.19 -6.49 -4.36
C GLY A 81 11.94 -7.27 -3.08
N ASP A 82 12.39 -6.71 -1.95
CA ASP A 82 12.25 -7.32 -0.64
C ASP A 82 10.91 -6.99 0.04
N LEU A 83 10.43 -7.93 0.86
CA LEU A 83 9.18 -7.77 1.60
C LEU A 83 9.30 -6.70 2.70
N SER A 84 10.49 -6.53 3.31
CA SER A 84 10.73 -5.56 4.38
C SER A 84 10.38 -4.14 3.95
N THR A 85 10.79 -3.73 2.77
CA THR A 85 10.47 -2.41 2.21
C THR A 85 8.97 -2.23 2.05
N ALA A 86 8.25 -3.23 1.50
CA ALA A 86 6.79 -3.14 1.36
C ALA A 86 6.06 -3.07 2.71
N LEU A 87 6.54 -3.81 3.72
CA LEU A 87 6.02 -3.74 5.08
C LEU A 87 6.24 -2.36 5.70
N GLU A 88 7.43 -1.78 5.59
CA GLU A 88 7.68 -0.43 6.12
C GLU A 88 6.79 0.62 5.43
N LEU A 89 6.60 0.51 4.10
CA LEU A 89 5.71 1.40 3.35
C LEU A 89 4.28 1.38 3.90
N VAL A 90 3.73 0.20 4.20
CA VAL A 90 2.34 0.11 4.69
C VAL A 90 2.14 0.83 6.03
N PHE A 91 3.16 0.84 6.88
CA PHE A 91 3.07 1.47 8.21
C PHE A 91 3.24 2.99 8.18
N VAL A 92 3.88 3.56 7.14
CA VAL A 92 3.96 5.02 6.91
C VAL A 92 2.84 5.57 6.03
N THR A 93 2.01 4.69 5.48
CA THR A 93 0.88 5.02 4.62
C THR A 93 -0.31 5.48 5.46
N ASN A 94 -0.94 6.61 5.09
CA ASN A 94 -2.19 7.02 5.74
C ASN A 94 -3.38 6.19 5.26
N GLY A 95 -4.47 6.21 6.03
CA GLY A 95 -5.74 5.65 5.56
C GLY A 95 -6.18 6.28 4.22
N ASN A 96 -6.67 5.43 3.32
CA ASN A 96 -7.04 5.73 1.93
C ASN A 96 -5.88 6.14 1.03
N GLN A 97 -4.69 5.59 1.28
CA GLN A 97 -3.52 5.83 0.43
C GLN A 97 -2.89 4.53 -0.05
N ILE A 98 -2.35 4.61 -1.26
CA ILE A 98 -1.43 3.64 -1.82
C ILE A 98 -0.09 4.36 -1.96
N ILE A 99 0.94 3.89 -1.24
CA ILE A 99 2.32 4.35 -1.39
C ILE A 99 3.14 3.26 -2.04
N PHE A 100 3.99 3.65 -2.97
CA PHE A 100 4.88 2.74 -3.68
C PHE A 100 6.22 3.40 -3.98
N THR A 101 7.19 2.57 -4.36
CA THR A 101 8.53 3.02 -4.68
C THR A 101 8.66 3.38 -6.17
N GLU A 102 9.64 4.20 -6.54
CA GLU A 102 9.90 4.57 -7.94
C GLU A 102 10.10 3.36 -8.87
N GLU A 103 10.56 2.22 -8.36
CA GLU A 103 10.66 0.98 -9.13
C GLU A 103 9.30 0.51 -9.69
N ILE A 104 8.20 0.73 -8.96
CA ILE A 104 6.85 0.43 -9.42
C ILE A 104 6.44 1.38 -10.55
N ASP A 105 6.77 2.67 -10.44
CA ASP A 105 6.47 3.66 -11.48
C ASP A 105 7.24 3.35 -12.76
N ILE A 106 8.53 3.03 -12.64
CA ILE A 106 9.36 2.59 -13.77
C ILE A 106 8.78 1.31 -14.39
N ALA A 107 8.42 0.31 -13.59
CA ALA A 107 7.88 -0.95 -14.08
C ALA A 107 6.50 -0.82 -14.74
N THR A 108 5.74 0.22 -14.38
CA THR A 108 4.46 0.59 -15.00
C THR A 108 4.62 1.63 -16.11
N ASN A 109 5.86 1.90 -16.56
CA ASN A 109 6.19 2.88 -17.60
C ASN A 109 5.66 4.30 -17.31
N GLY A 110 5.55 4.70 -16.04
CA GLY A 110 5.03 6.00 -15.62
C GLY A 110 3.55 6.20 -15.99
N MET A 111 2.78 5.12 -16.16
CA MET A 111 1.35 5.20 -16.47
C MET A 111 0.48 5.60 -15.27
N LEU A 112 1.08 5.66 -14.07
CA LEU A 112 0.40 6.01 -12.84
C LEU A 112 0.33 7.53 -12.70
N ASP A 113 -0.84 8.10 -12.39
CA ASP A 113 -0.99 9.52 -12.01
C ASP A 113 -0.48 9.73 -10.57
N ALA A 114 0.81 9.45 -10.40
CA ALA A 114 1.48 9.36 -9.12
C ALA A 114 2.06 10.71 -8.72
N ARG A 115 1.99 11.04 -7.43
CA ARG A 115 2.59 12.25 -6.87
C ARG A 115 3.81 11.92 -6.04
N LEU A 116 4.89 12.69 -6.25
CA LEU A 116 6.07 12.60 -5.42
C LEU A 116 5.77 13.02 -3.98
N LEU A 117 6.06 12.12 -3.04
CA LEU A 117 5.97 12.38 -1.60
C LEU A 117 7.29 12.87 -1.02
N GLY A 118 8.40 12.31 -1.53
CA GLY A 118 9.75 12.59 -1.11
C GLY A 118 10.64 11.36 -1.17
N ASN A 119 11.82 11.48 -0.59
CA ASN A 119 12.72 10.35 -0.37
C ASN A 119 12.57 9.91 1.08
N PHE A 120 12.40 8.61 1.28
CA PHE A 120 12.32 8.00 2.59
C PHE A 120 13.48 7.03 2.75
N LYS A 121 14.17 7.11 3.89
CA LYS A 121 15.23 6.17 4.21
C LYS A 121 14.65 5.08 5.10
N LEU A 122 14.56 3.86 4.59
CA LEU A 122 14.22 2.69 5.40
C LEU A 122 15.43 2.39 6.30
N SER A 123 15.20 1.71 7.41
CA SER A 123 16.24 1.43 8.40
C SER A 123 17.41 0.70 7.73
N ASP A 124 18.59 1.33 7.70
CA ASP A 124 19.82 0.85 7.04
C ASP A 124 19.77 0.67 5.50
N SER A 125 18.75 1.17 4.79
CA SER A 125 18.69 1.11 3.32
C SER A 125 19.19 2.39 2.64
N GLU A 126 19.45 2.29 1.32
CA GLU A 126 19.48 3.47 0.47
C GLU A 126 18.10 4.16 0.46
N PRO A 127 18.03 5.50 0.41
CA PRO A 127 16.76 6.21 0.35
C PRO A 127 15.95 5.78 -0.87
N VAL A 128 14.70 5.41 -0.64
CA VAL A 128 13.77 5.03 -1.69
C VAL A 128 12.82 6.20 -1.97
N ARG A 129 12.61 6.49 -3.25
CA ARG A 129 11.71 7.56 -3.69
C ARG A 129 10.26 7.06 -3.59
N GLN A 130 9.47 7.73 -2.75
CA GLN A 130 8.08 7.38 -2.49
C GLN A 130 7.12 8.17 -3.38
N LEU A 131 6.19 7.45 -3.96
CA LEU A 131 5.13 7.95 -4.80
C LEU A 131 3.78 7.59 -4.17
N TRP A 132 2.80 8.46 -4.37
CA TRP A 132 1.45 8.31 -3.86
C TRP A 132 0.44 8.33 -4.99
N LEU A 133 -0.49 7.37 -4.96
CA LEU A 133 -1.69 7.40 -5.77
C LEU A 133 -2.89 7.78 -4.88
N SER A 134 -3.57 8.88 -5.24
CA SER A 134 -4.82 9.26 -4.60
C SER A 134 -5.95 8.38 -5.12
N THR A 135 -6.59 7.62 -4.24
CA THR A 135 -7.79 6.85 -4.58
C THR A 135 -9.09 7.58 -4.26
N ASP A 136 -9.03 8.74 -3.59
CA ASP A 136 -10.20 9.55 -3.28
C ASP A 136 -10.61 10.43 -4.49
N SER A 137 -11.85 10.25 -4.93
CA SER A 137 -12.52 11.12 -5.92
C SER A 137 -12.94 12.48 -5.36
N ARG A 138 -12.42 12.91 -4.21
CA ARG A 138 -12.61 14.26 -3.66
C ARG A 138 -11.27 14.92 -3.38
N PRO A 139 -10.78 15.79 -4.28
CA PRO A 139 -9.62 16.60 -4.00
C PRO A 139 -10.04 17.65 -2.98
N LYS A 140 -9.62 17.47 -1.72
CA LYS A 140 -9.16 18.52 -0.81
C LYS A 140 -8.84 17.90 0.54
N ILE A 141 -7.55 17.99 0.90
CA ILE A 141 -6.95 18.23 2.22
C ILE A 141 -5.58 17.54 2.24
N ASP A 142 -4.58 18.27 2.74
CA ASP A 142 -3.16 17.96 2.94
C ASP A 142 -2.84 16.62 3.65
N ALA A 143 -3.23 15.48 3.08
CA ALA A 143 -2.82 14.16 3.59
C ALA A 143 -1.41 13.82 3.07
N ARG A 144 -0.41 14.59 3.50
CA ARG A 144 0.98 14.17 3.31
C ARG A 144 1.19 12.87 4.11
N PRO A 145 1.90 11.87 3.56
CA PRO A 145 2.26 10.66 4.29
C PRO A 145 2.96 11.02 5.60
N VAL A 146 2.74 10.22 6.64
CA VAL A 146 3.41 10.42 7.93
C VAL A 146 4.90 10.20 7.73
N ARG A 147 5.68 11.28 7.80
CA ARG A 147 7.14 11.21 7.75
C ARG A 147 7.64 10.72 9.10
N LEU A 148 8.39 9.62 9.14
CA LEU A 148 8.99 9.10 10.38
C LEU A 148 10.19 9.92 10.91
N HIS A 149 10.40 11.15 10.43
CA HIS A 149 11.54 11.99 10.84
C HIS A 149 11.15 13.45 11.13
N GLU A 150 10.24 13.67 12.08
CA GLU A 150 10.11 14.97 12.78
C GLU A 150 9.78 14.77 14.28
N GLN A 151 10.48 13.84 14.94
CA GLN A 151 10.65 13.91 16.40
C GLN A 151 12.11 14.23 16.71
N ARG A 152 12.38 15.53 16.91
CA ARG A 152 13.51 16.04 17.68
C ARG A 152 12.97 16.95 18.76
#